data_AF-A0A352NKD3-F1
#
_entry.id   AF-A0A352NKD3-F1
#
_cell.length_a   1.000
_cell.length_b   1.000
_cell.length_c   1.000
_cell.angle_alpha   90.00
_cell.angle_beta   90.00
_cell.angle_gamma   90.00
#
_symmetry.space_group_name_H-M   'P 1'
#
loop_
_entity.id
_entity.type
_entity.pdbx_description
1 polymer ?
#
loop_
_entity_poly.entity_id
_entity_poly.type
_entity_poly.pdbx_seq_one_letter_code
_entity_poly.pdbx_strand_id
1 'polypeptide(L)'
;MAIIINENTNVLVMGMTGKQGAFHTRQMLDYGTKIVAGTSPGKGGAIVEGVPAYDSVREACANHRIDASVVFVPAGGTKDAALESIEAGIGVVVIITEGVPVDDEIELVAHAKRRGAIVLGPNTFGIVSSGKCKMGIPPNKYFVEGPVGVVARSGTLT
;
A
#
# COMPACT_ATOMS: atom_id res chain seq x y z
N MET A 1 13.22 7.21 -14.11
CA MET A 1 13.06 8.23 -13.05
C MET A 1 11.99 7.74 -12.09
N ALA A 2 12.20 7.83 -10.78
CA ALA A 2 11.22 7.42 -9.75
C ALA A 2 10.97 8.62 -8.81
N ILE A 3 9.72 8.84 -8.40
CA ILE A 3 9.33 10.01 -7.58
C ILE A 3 9.07 9.61 -6.13
N ILE A 4 8.09 8.75 -5.87
CA ILE A 4 7.65 8.40 -4.51
C ILE A 4 8.15 7.01 -4.10
N ILE A 5 8.09 6.03 -5.00
CA ILE A 5 8.50 4.64 -4.77
C ILE A 5 9.49 4.18 -5.84
N ASN A 6 10.36 3.24 -5.49
CA ASN A 6 11.39 2.68 -6.36
C ASN A 6 11.69 1.20 -6.01
N GLU A 7 12.62 0.59 -6.73
CA GLU A 7 13.04 -0.81 -6.58
C GLU A 7 13.58 -1.17 -5.17
N ASN A 8 14.01 -0.18 -4.38
CA ASN A 8 14.53 -0.38 -3.02
C ASN A 8 13.47 -0.18 -1.94
N THR A 9 12.24 0.21 -2.32
CA THR A 9 11.15 0.48 -1.37
C THR A 9 10.64 -0.84 -0.79
N ASN A 10 10.76 -1.02 0.53
CA ASN A 10 10.20 -2.18 1.22
C ASN A 10 8.72 -1.94 1.50
N VAL A 11 7.85 -2.78 0.93
CA VAL A 11 6.40 -2.62 0.98
C VAL A 11 5.76 -3.57 2.00
N LEU A 12 4.83 -3.02 2.78
CA LEU A 12 3.90 -3.75 3.64
C LEU A 12 2.51 -3.82 2.99
N VAL A 13 1.87 -4.99 2.96
CA VAL A 13 0.48 -5.14 2.51
C VAL A 13 -0.47 -5.30 3.69
N MET A 14 -1.39 -4.35 3.89
CA MET A 14 -2.41 -4.44 4.95
C MET A 14 -3.67 -5.10 4.43
N GLY A 15 -4.21 -6.06 5.19
CA GLY A 15 -5.29 -6.94 4.72
C GLY A 15 -4.80 -8.03 3.76
N MET A 16 -3.51 -8.41 3.85
CA MET A 16 -2.83 -9.30 2.90
C MET A 16 -3.50 -10.68 2.75
N THR A 17 -4.06 -11.23 3.83
CA THR A 17 -4.73 -12.54 3.78
C THR A 17 -6.16 -12.49 3.21
N GLY A 18 -6.70 -11.30 2.96
CA GLY A 18 -8.00 -11.11 2.32
C GLY A 18 -7.93 -11.42 0.82
N LYS A 19 -9.08 -11.64 0.18
CA LYS A 19 -9.16 -12.01 -1.25
C LYS A 19 -8.41 -11.03 -2.17
N GLN A 20 -8.66 -9.74 -2.02
CA GLN A 20 -8.01 -8.70 -2.84
C GLN A 20 -6.54 -8.49 -2.45
N GLY A 21 -6.25 -8.48 -1.14
CA GLY A 21 -4.88 -8.37 -0.62
C GLY A 21 -3.99 -9.49 -1.16
N ALA A 22 -4.42 -10.74 -1.09
CA ALA A 22 -3.64 -11.89 -1.55
C ALA A 22 -3.44 -11.86 -3.07
N PHE A 23 -4.51 -11.60 -3.83
CA PHE A 23 -4.44 -11.50 -5.28
C PHE A 23 -3.45 -10.40 -5.73
N HIS A 24 -3.56 -9.21 -5.17
CA HIS A 24 -2.69 -8.10 -5.56
C HIS A 24 -1.27 -8.21 -4.97
N THR A 25 -1.08 -8.88 -3.83
CA THR A 25 0.26 -9.25 -3.33
C THR A 25 1.01 -10.03 -4.39
N ARG A 26 0.39 -11.09 -4.93
CA ARG A 26 0.97 -11.86 -6.04
C ARG A 26 1.28 -10.99 -7.24
N GLN A 27 0.32 -10.18 -7.69
CA GLN A 27 0.52 -9.32 -8.87
C GLN A 27 1.62 -8.26 -8.70
N MET A 28 1.80 -7.75 -7.48
CA MET A 28 2.86 -6.80 -7.13
C MET A 28 4.23 -7.49 -7.07
N LEU A 29 4.31 -8.70 -6.50
CA LEU A 29 5.51 -9.55 -6.54
C LEU A 29 5.91 -9.91 -7.98
N ASP A 30 4.95 -10.34 -8.80
CA ASP A 30 5.15 -10.63 -10.22
C ASP A 30 5.64 -9.40 -11.01
N TYR A 31 5.39 -8.19 -10.51
CA TYR A 31 5.89 -6.94 -11.10
C TYR A 31 7.32 -6.58 -10.64
N GLY A 32 7.87 -7.28 -9.64
CA GLY A 32 9.16 -6.97 -9.03
C GLY A 32 9.09 -6.08 -7.79
N THR A 33 7.90 -5.86 -7.23
CA THR A 33 7.75 -5.08 -5.99
C THR A 33 8.33 -5.83 -4.81
N LYS A 34 9.19 -5.16 -4.02
CA LYS A 34 9.80 -5.74 -2.83
C LYS A 34 8.84 -5.72 -1.64
N ILE A 35 7.94 -6.69 -1.59
CA ILE A 35 7.03 -6.89 -0.46
C ILE A 35 7.77 -7.68 0.63
N VAL A 36 7.91 -7.09 1.82
CA VAL A 36 8.68 -7.69 2.92
C VAL A 36 7.79 -8.32 3.99
N ALA A 37 6.56 -7.82 4.11
CA ALA A 37 5.61 -8.28 5.12
C ALA A 37 4.17 -7.95 4.68
N GLY A 38 3.21 -8.53 5.40
CA GLY A 38 1.85 -8.00 5.43
C GLY A 38 1.25 -8.04 6.83
N THR A 39 0.06 -7.47 6.97
CA THR A 39 -0.72 -7.54 8.21
C THR A 39 -2.10 -8.10 7.97
N SER A 40 -2.60 -8.87 8.95
CA SER A 40 -3.98 -9.35 9.03
C SER A 40 -4.26 -9.71 10.48
N PRO A 41 -4.92 -8.84 11.27
CA PRO A 41 -5.17 -9.09 12.69
C PRO A 41 -5.86 -10.44 12.94
N GLY A 42 -5.33 -11.20 13.89
CA GLY A 42 -5.77 -12.57 14.22
C GLY A 42 -5.18 -13.65 13.29
N LYS A 43 -4.23 -13.29 12.41
CA LYS A 43 -3.58 -14.19 11.46
C LYS A 43 -2.06 -13.99 11.40
N GLY A 44 -1.47 -13.44 12.46
CA GLY A 44 -0.02 -13.44 12.64
C GLY A 44 0.58 -14.84 12.44
N GLY A 45 1.70 -14.91 11.71
CA GLY A 45 2.38 -16.15 11.35
C GLY A 45 1.88 -16.80 10.05
N ALA A 46 0.82 -16.31 9.41
CA ALA A 46 0.42 -16.79 8.09
C ALA A 46 1.45 -16.40 7.02
N ILE A 47 1.48 -17.14 5.91
CA ILE A 47 2.37 -16.86 4.75
C ILE A 47 1.50 -16.70 3.50
N VAL A 48 1.72 -15.63 2.74
CA VAL A 48 1.04 -15.35 1.47
C VAL A 48 2.11 -15.13 0.41
N GLU A 49 2.16 -15.98 -0.63
CA GLU A 49 3.17 -15.88 -1.70
C GLU A 49 4.62 -15.82 -1.18
N GLY A 50 4.91 -16.53 -0.08
CA GLY A 50 6.22 -16.52 0.59
C GLY A 50 6.48 -15.31 1.51
N VAL A 51 5.53 -14.38 1.64
CA VAL A 51 5.62 -13.19 2.50
C VAL A 51 4.93 -13.45 3.86
N PRO A 52 5.58 -13.17 5.00
CA PRO A 52 4.99 -13.36 6.32
C PRO A 52 3.92 -12.29 6.63
N ALA A 53 2.84 -12.73 7.26
CA ALA A 53 1.81 -11.87 7.83
C ALA A 53 1.99 -11.73 9.35
N TYR A 54 1.75 -10.51 9.84
CA TYR A 54 1.80 -10.15 11.26
C TYR A 54 0.42 -9.67 11.74
N ASP A 55 0.23 -9.64 13.06
CA ASP A 55 -1.03 -9.16 13.63
C ASP A 55 -1.12 -7.64 13.63
N SER A 56 0.02 -6.94 13.62
CA SER A 56 0.10 -5.47 13.63
C SER A 56 1.23 -4.94 12.75
N VAL A 57 1.12 -3.67 12.34
CA VAL A 57 2.20 -2.96 11.62
C VAL A 57 3.43 -2.84 12.51
N ARG A 58 3.24 -2.58 13.81
CA ARG A 58 4.34 -2.46 14.77
C ARG A 58 5.18 -3.74 14.82
N GLU A 59 4.53 -4.90 14.86
CA GLU A 59 5.21 -6.19 14.85
C GLU A 59 5.95 -6.43 13.53
N ALA A 60 5.34 -6.08 12.40
CA ALA A 60 6.01 -6.15 11.10
C ALA A 60 7.26 -5.26 11.05
N CYS A 61 7.18 -4.02 11.55
CA CYS A 61 8.30 -3.07 11.62
C CYS A 61 9.42 -3.52 12.59
N ALA A 62 9.11 -4.34 13.59
CA ALA A 62 10.11 -4.89 14.49
C ALA A 62 10.99 -5.96 13.81
N ASN A 63 10.46 -6.62 12.77
CA ASN A 63 11.13 -7.69 12.03
C ASN A 63 11.69 -7.23 10.68
N HIS A 64 11.11 -6.16 10.10
CA HIS A 64 11.44 -5.68 8.77
C HIS A 64 11.56 -4.17 8.75
N ARG A 65 12.51 -3.64 7.99
CA ARG A 65 12.47 -2.25 7.57
C ARG A 65 11.35 -2.07 6.54
N ILE A 66 10.37 -1.22 6.84
CA ILE A 66 9.23 -0.91 5.96
C ILE A 66 9.26 0.57 5.60
N ASP A 67 9.21 0.88 4.30
CA ASP A 67 9.27 2.25 3.80
C ASP A 67 7.88 2.74 3.34
N ALA A 68 7.03 1.83 2.86
CA ALA A 68 5.70 2.13 2.35
C ALA A 68 4.68 1.03 2.67
N SER A 69 3.39 1.37 2.72
CA SER A 69 2.30 0.42 2.92
C SER A 69 1.17 0.58 1.91
N VAL A 70 0.52 -0.52 1.54
CA VAL A 70 -0.67 -0.53 0.69
C VAL A 70 -1.84 -1.20 1.41
N VAL A 71 -2.99 -0.54 1.42
CA VAL A 71 -4.17 -0.90 2.22
C VAL A 71 -5.25 -1.54 1.35
N PHE A 72 -5.58 -2.80 1.64
CA PHE A 72 -6.71 -3.57 1.08
C PHE A 72 -7.76 -3.92 2.14
N VAL A 73 -7.80 -3.16 3.24
CA VAL A 73 -8.75 -3.34 4.35
C VAL A 73 -10.12 -2.78 3.96
N PRO A 74 -11.25 -3.42 4.33
CA PRO A 74 -12.59 -2.86 4.08
C PRO A 74 -12.80 -1.46 4.67
N ALA A 75 -13.72 -0.68 4.09
CA ALA A 75 -13.89 0.74 4.39
C ALA A 75 -13.94 1.09 5.88
N GLY A 76 -14.72 0.32 6.67
CA GLY A 76 -14.87 0.57 8.11
C GLY A 76 -13.59 0.39 8.95
N GLY A 77 -12.54 -0.23 8.41
CA GLY A 77 -11.24 -0.37 9.07
C GLY A 77 -10.11 0.41 8.40
N THR A 78 -10.39 1.16 7.33
CA THR A 78 -9.35 1.81 6.52
C THR A 78 -8.64 2.93 7.27
N LYS A 79 -9.39 3.77 8.02
CA LYS A 79 -8.78 4.86 8.79
C LYS A 79 -7.78 4.32 9.80
N ASP A 80 -8.20 3.36 10.61
CA ASP A 80 -7.35 2.77 11.65
C ASP A 80 -6.12 2.09 11.06
N ALA A 81 -6.27 1.33 9.97
CA ALA A 81 -5.15 0.72 9.25
C ALA A 81 -4.15 1.77 8.74
N ALA A 82 -4.63 2.82 8.08
CA ALA A 82 -3.76 3.86 7.55
C ALA A 82 -3.05 4.65 8.66
N LEU A 83 -3.77 4.97 9.75
CA LEU A 83 -3.18 5.63 10.92
C LEU A 83 -2.14 4.75 11.61
N GLU A 84 -2.38 3.44 11.71
CA GLU A 84 -1.40 2.50 12.27
C GLU A 84 -0.07 2.54 11.51
N SER A 85 -0.13 2.56 10.17
CA SER A 85 1.06 2.72 9.33
C SER A 85 1.78 4.05 9.57
N ILE A 86 1.04 5.16 9.58
CA ILE A 86 1.60 6.50 9.78
C ILE A 86 2.26 6.59 11.17
N GLU A 87 1.62 6.07 12.21
CA GLU A 87 2.13 6.08 13.58
C GLU A 87 3.34 5.15 13.77
N ALA A 88 3.46 4.10 12.96
CA ALA A 88 4.65 3.26 12.90
C ALA A 88 5.83 3.91 12.16
N GLY A 89 5.68 5.14 11.65
CA GLY A 89 6.72 5.88 10.94
C GLY A 89 6.83 5.55 9.45
N ILE A 90 5.85 4.87 8.87
CA ILE A 90 5.82 4.56 7.43
C ILE A 90 5.48 5.84 6.65
N GLY A 91 6.39 6.25 5.77
CA GLY A 91 6.31 7.56 5.10
C GLY A 91 5.33 7.63 3.93
N VAL A 92 4.93 6.48 3.36
CA VAL A 92 4.01 6.41 2.21
C VAL A 92 2.91 5.38 2.48
N VAL A 93 1.65 5.80 2.36
CA VAL A 93 0.46 4.94 2.54
C VAL A 93 -0.43 5.05 1.32
N VAL A 94 -0.64 3.94 0.62
CA VAL A 94 -1.50 3.84 -0.57
C VAL A 94 -2.79 3.13 -0.19
N ILE A 95 -3.94 3.76 -0.40
CA ILE A 95 -5.23 3.27 0.08
C ILE A 95 -6.12 2.93 -1.10
N ILE A 96 -6.27 1.64 -1.39
CA ILE A 96 -7.06 1.16 -2.54
C ILE A 96 -8.55 1.24 -2.25
N THR A 97 -8.93 1.06 -0.98
CA THR A 97 -10.32 0.90 -0.54
C THR A 97 -11.23 2.03 -1.01
N GLU A 98 -12.36 1.66 -1.60
CA GLU A 98 -13.46 2.56 -1.95
C GLU A 98 -14.49 2.61 -0.80
N GLY A 99 -15.25 3.71 -0.72
CA GLY A 99 -16.38 3.85 0.21
C GLY A 99 -15.97 4.24 1.64
N VAL A 100 -14.77 4.78 1.82
CA VAL A 100 -14.33 5.36 3.10
C VAL A 100 -15.19 6.61 3.39
N PRO A 101 -15.71 6.79 4.62
CA PRO A 101 -16.44 8.00 4.97
C PRO A 101 -15.58 9.25 4.81
N VAL A 102 -16.16 10.33 4.28
CA VAL A 102 -15.44 11.59 4.06
C VAL A 102 -14.87 12.17 5.35
N ASP A 103 -15.58 12.04 6.47
CA ASP A 103 -15.09 12.50 7.78
C ASP A 103 -13.82 11.77 8.20
N ASP A 104 -13.74 10.46 7.94
CA ASP A 104 -12.55 9.65 8.19
C ASP A 104 -11.39 10.07 7.28
N GLU A 105 -11.67 10.40 6.01
CA GLU A 105 -10.66 10.92 5.07
C GLU A 105 -10.08 12.25 5.53
N ILE A 106 -10.93 13.18 5.99
CA ILE A 106 -10.51 14.50 6.49
C ILE A 106 -9.54 14.33 7.66
N GLU A 107 -9.90 13.50 8.64
CA GLU A 107 -9.05 13.22 9.81
C GLU A 107 -7.72 12.58 9.41
N LEU A 108 -7.78 11.58 8.53
CA LEU A 108 -6.60 10.85 8.06
C LEU A 108 -5.62 11.76 7.33
N VAL A 109 -6.09 12.56 6.37
CA VAL A 109 -5.24 13.47 5.60
C VAL A 109 -4.63 14.55 6.51
N ALA A 110 -5.42 15.11 7.44
CA ALA A 110 -4.91 16.08 8.40
C ALA A 110 -3.82 15.47 9.29
N HIS A 111 -4.01 14.22 9.73
CA HIS A 111 -3.05 13.51 10.54
C HIS A 111 -1.76 13.19 9.79
N ALA A 112 -1.87 12.64 8.57
CA ALA A 112 -0.73 12.36 7.70
C ALA A 112 0.12 13.61 7.46
N LYS A 113 -0.52 14.75 7.21
CA LYS A 113 0.17 16.03 7.02
C LYS A 113 0.96 16.46 8.26
N ARG A 114 0.41 16.28 9.46
CA ARG A 114 1.13 16.58 10.73
C ARG A 114 2.32 15.65 10.95
N ARG A 115 2.25 14.42 10.45
CA ARG A 115 3.31 13.41 10.56
C ARG A 115 4.31 13.44 9.40
N GLY A 116 4.08 14.27 8.38
CA GLY A 116 4.93 14.34 7.19
C GLY A 116 4.82 13.10 6.29
N ALA A 117 3.73 12.34 6.39
CA ALA A 117 3.48 11.16 5.58
C ALA A 117 2.72 11.51 4.29
N ILE A 118 2.98 10.76 3.23
CA ILE A 118 2.25 10.84 1.96
C ILE A 118 1.12 9.82 1.98
N VAL A 119 -0.11 10.27 1.78
CA VAL A 119 -1.28 9.40 1.57
C VAL A 119 -1.73 9.52 0.12
N LEU A 120 -1.83 8.39 -0.57
CA LEU A 120 -2.39 8.26 -1.93
C LEU A 120 -3.71 7.50 -1.85
N GLY A 121 -4.81 8.14 -2.23
CA GLY A 121 -6.16 7.61 -2.07
C GLY A 121 -6.95 8.32 -0.96
N PRO A 122 -8.03 7.71 -0.42
CA PRO A 122 -8.57 6.39 -0.77
C PRO A 122 -9.15 6.33 -2.18
N ASN A 123 -9.75 5.19 -2.55
CA ASN A 123 -10.33 4.97 -3.87
C ASN A 123 -9.35 5.29 -5.02
N THR A 124 -8.12 4.78 -4.91
CA THR A 124 -7.10 4.95 -5.95
C THR A 124 -6.74 3.62 -6.61
N PHE A 125 -6.33 3.72 -7.87
CA PHE A 125 -5.71 2.61 -8.58
C PHE A 125 -4.36 2.22 -7.94
N GLY A 126 -3.70 3.18 -7.31
CA GLY A 126 -2.41 3.02 -6.65
C GLY A 126 -1.33 3.86 -7.31
N ILE A 127 -0.09 3.38 -7.23
CA ILE A 127 1.08 4.07 -7.78
C ILE A 127 2.03 3.06 -8.42
N VAL A 128 2.62 3.46 -9.56
CA VAL A 128 3.60 2.66 -10.29
C VAL A 128 4.82 3.51 -10.59
N SER A 129 5.99 3.01 -10.22
CA SER A 129 7.24 3.37 -10.88
C SER A 129 7.52 2.27 -11.90
N SER A 130 7.27 2.56 -13.17
CA SER A 130 7.36 1.56 -14.25
C SER A 130 8.68 0.80 -14.20
N GLY A 131 8.62 -0.53 -14.37
CA GLY A 131 9.79 -1.43 -14.35
C GLY A 131 10.46 -1.62 -12.99
N LYS A 132 10.00 -0.93 -11.92
CA LYS A 132 10.70 -0.85 -10.63
C LYS A 132 9.86 -1.29 -9.44
N CYS A 133 8.67 -0.69 -9.27
CA CYS A 133 7.84 -0.92 -8.09
C CYS A 133 6.38 -0.56 -8.39
N LYS A 134 5.43 -1.36 -7.90
CA LYS A 134 4.00 -1.13 -8.04
C LYS A 134 3.30 -1.35 -6.71
N MET A 135 2.51 -0.38 -6.27
CA MET A 135 1.65 -0.51 -5.11
C MET A 135 0.20 -0.28 -5.52
N GLY A 136 -0.61 -1.32 -5.50
CA GLY A 136 -2.04 -1.26 -5.81
C GLY A 136 -2.48 -2.21 -6.92
N ILE A 137 -3.53 -1.80 -7.63
CA ILE A 137 -4.27 -2.61 -8.59
C ILE A 137 -4.03 -2.31 -10.10
N PRO A 138 -3.03 -1.52 -10.56
CA PRO A 138 -2.83 -1.36 -11.99
C PRO A 138 -2.34 -2.67 -12.65
N PRO A 139 -2.75 -2.95 -13.90
CA PRO A 139 -2.31 -4.13 -14.64
C PRO A 139 -0.84 -4.03 -15.09
N ASN A 140 -0.05 -5.07 -14.80
CA ASN A 140 1.41 -5.06 -15.02
C ASN A 140 1.84 -4.71 -16.46
N LYS A 141 1.11 -5.19 -17.46
CA LYS A 141 1.52 -5.15 -18.88
C LYS A 141 1.54 -3.76 -19.53
N TYR A 142 0.90 -2.75 -18.94
CA TYR A 142 0.77 -1.43 -19.58
C TYR A 142 1.78 -0.39 -19.07
N PHE A 143 2.48 -0.67 -17.96
CA PHE A 143 3.41 0.27 -17.34
C PHE A 143 4.85 -0.04 -17.74
N VAL A 144 5.31 0.62 -18.81
CA VAL A 144 6.66 0.51 -19.37
C VAL A 144 7.50 1.72 -18.96
N GLU A 145 8.80 1.53 -18.76
CA GLU A 145 9.72 2.62 -18.43
C GLU A 145 9.76 3.69 -19.53
N GLY A 146 9.77 4.95 -19.13
CA GLY A 146 9.80 6.08 -20.05
C GLY A 146 9.98 7.41 -19.32
N PRO A 147 9.99 8.53 -20.08
CA PRO A 147 10.20 9.87 -19.53
C PRO A 147 8.91 10.56 -19.04
N VAL A 148 7.75 9.94 -19.21
CA VAL A 148 6.43 10.57 -18.94
C VAL A 148 5.94 10.20 -17.54
N GLY A 149 5.58 11.21 -16.75
CA GLY A 149 4.83 11.06 -15.50
C GLY A 149 3.35 11.34 -15.72
N VAL A 150 2.48 10.55 -15.07
CA VAL A 150 1.02 10.68 -15.16
C VAL A 150 0.43 10.81 -13.77
N VAL A 151 -0.49 11.76 -13.60
CA VAL A 151 -1.33 11.90 -12.40
C VAL A 151 -2.78 11.96 -12.85
N ALA A 152 -3.61 11.10 -12.28
CA ALA A 152 -5.00 10.97 -12.65
C ALA A 152 -5.86 10.63 -11.43
N ARG A 153 -7.14 11.01 -11.51
CA ARG A 153 -8.15 10.73 -10.47
C ARG A 153 -9.00 9.49 -10.76
N SER A 154 -8.74 8.81 -11.88
CA SER A 154 -9.54 7.67 -12.35
C SER A 154 -8.60 6.54 -12.76
N GLY A 155 -8.85 5.32 -12.27
CA GLY A 155 -7.98 4.17 -12.52
C GLY A 155 -7.92 3.75 -13.99
N THR A 156 -9.07 3.46 -14.61
CA THR A 156 -9.11 2.92 -15.99
C THR A 156 -8.78 3.93 -17.07
N LEU A 157 -8.88 5.23 -16.78
CA LEU A 157 -8.46 6.30 -17.68
C LEU A 157 -6.94 6.54 -17.62
N THR A 158 -6.29 6.15 -16.52
CA THR A 158 -4.83 6.29 -16.32
C THR A 158 -4.08 5.33 -17.23
#